data_AF-A0A7K4BCJ5-F1
#
_entry.id   AF-A0A7K4BCJ5-F1
#
_cell.length_a   1.000
_cell.length_b   1.000
_cell.length_c   1.000
_cell.angle_alpha   90.00
_cell.angle_beta   90.00
_cell.angle_gamma   90.00
#
_symmetry.space_group_name_H-M   'P 1'
#
loop_
_entity.id
_entity.type
_entity.pdbx_description
1 polymer ?
#
loop_
_entity_poly.entity_id
_entity_poly.type
_entity_poly.pdbx_seq_one_letter_code
_entity_poly.pdbx_strand_id
1 'polypeptide(L)'
;MIKLYGVHVLILLSLAFCLFPSTAAEISLTCEDESFLSDMQEIGMPMLHQIPEAMNTGVFYGRDSAIADIAFKKKQEVQDFTDKISAYTLSADVSQIRDLWLTAGQTLEKSLDEYGSLTPGCGSCVASMNAMYPELVNAAQVVQKDLVSFYVKNQISP
;
A
#
# COMPACT_ATOMS: atom_id res chain seq x y z
N MET A 1 -9.44 -49.04 48.83
CA MET A 1 -9.36 -47.56 48.75
C MET A 1 -9.34 -47.26 47.25
N ILE A 2 -10.33 -46.71 46.56
CA ILE A 2 -11.35 -45.68 46.84
C ILE A 2 -12.71 -46.15 46.25
N LYS A 3 -13.81 -45.84 46.93
CA LYS A 3 -15.20 -45.90 46.45
C LYS A 3 -15.58 -44.53 45.85
N LEU A 4 -16.50 -44.49 44.88
CA LEU A 4 -17.78 -43.74 44.84
C LEU A 4 -18.17 -43.20 43.44
N TYR A 5 -19.25 -43.78 42.91
CA TYR A 5 -20.48 -43.24 42.30
C TYR A 5 -20.52 -42.02 41.35
N GLY A 6 -21.45 -42.11 40.39
CA GLY A 6 -22.41 -41.01 40.11
C GLY A 6 -22.26 -40.37 38.73
N VAL A 7 -23.11 -40.68 37.75
CA VAL A 7 -24.39 -39.99 37.46
C VAL A 7 -24.22 -38.62 36.78
N HIS A 8 -24.59 -38.60 35.49
CA HIS A 8 -25.28 -37.52 34.75
C HIS A 8 -24.73 -36.10 34.90
N VAL A 9 -24.07 -35.59 33.84
CA VAL A 9 -24.22 -34.18 33.45
C VAL A 9 -24.36 -34.10 31.93
N LEU A 10 -25.62 -33.96 31.54
CA LEU A 10 -26.11 -33.39 30.30
C LEU A 10 -25.53 -31.97 30.15
N ILE A 11 -24.66 -31.71 29.16
CA ILE A 11 -24.51 -30.35 28.61
C ILE A 11 -24.53 -30.46 27.08
N LEU A 12 -25.76 -30.52 26.58
CA LEU A 12 -26.15 -29.84 25.36
C LEU A 12 -25.80 -28.35 25.56
N LEU A 13 -24.70 -27.88 24.98
CA LEU A 13 -24.54 -26.46 24.67
C LEU A 13 -24.65 -26.28 23.17
N SER A 14 -25.91 -26.23 22.75
CA SER A 14 -26.35 -25.55 21.54
C SER A 14 -25.92 -24.08 21.62
N LEU A 15 -24.75 -23.75 21.10
CA LEU A 15 -24.58 -22.53 20.32
C LEU A 15 -24.29 -23.04 18.91
N ALA A 16 -25.29 -23.19 18.03
CA ALA A 16 -25.83 -22.06 17.30
C ALA A 16 -24.74 -21.02 16.97
N PHE A 17 -23.59 -21.49 16.47
CA PHE A 17 -22.82 -20.67 15.56
C PHE A 17 -23.75 -20.47 14.38
N CYS A 18 -24.32 -19.27 14.31
CA CYS A 18 -25.08 -18.82 13.17
C CYS A 18 -24.30 -19.24 11.93
N LEU A 19 -24.82 -20.24 11.22
CA LEU A 19 -24.68 -20.36 9.77
C LEU A 19 -25.29 -19.08 9.22
N PHE A 20 -24.58 -17.96 9.34
CA PHE A 20 -24.70 -16.92 8.37
C PHE A 20 -24.22 -17.59 7.08
N PRO A 21 -25.06 -17.71 6.04
CA PRO A 21 -24.49 -17.67 4.72
C PRO A 21 -23.77 -16.32 4.68
N SER A 22 -22.45 -16.32 4.92
CA SER A 22 -21.60 -15.26 4.41
C SER A 22 -21.56 -15.49 2.89
N THR A 23 -22.70 -15.30 2.24
CA THR A 23 -22.71 -14.76 0.89
C THR A 23 -22.31 -13.29 1.07
N ALA A 24 -21.06 -13.05 1.48
CA ALA A 24 -20.36 -11.91 0.95
C ALA A 24 -20.49 -12.13 -0.56
N ALA A 25 -21.31 -11.29 -1.21
CA ALA A 25 -21.43 -11.34 -2.65
C ALA A 25 -20.00 -11.30 -3.16
N GLU A 26 -19.55 -12.39 -3.79
CA GLU A 26 -18.25 -12.41 -4.47
C GLU A 26 -18.27 -11.19 -5.39
N ILE A 27 -17.34 -10.26 -5.16
CA ILE A 27 -17.17 -9.16 -6.08
C ILE A 27 -16.81 -9.79 -7.42
N SER A 28 -17.62 -9.54 -8.45
CA SER A 28 -17.26 -9.94 -9.80
C SER A 28 -16.33 -8.86 -10.33
N LEU A 29 -15.03 -9.13 -10.31
CA LEU A 29 -14.04 -8.26 -10.93
C LEU A 29 -14.22 -8.26 -12.45
N THR A 30 -14.08 -7.10 -13.06
CA THR A 30 -13.91 -6.98 -14.51
C THR A 30 -12.46 -7.26 -14.90
N CYS A 31 -12.20 -7.51 -16.18
CA CYS A 31 -10.82 -7.67 -16.67
C CYS A 31 -9.95 -6.43 -16.41
N GLU A 32 -10.55 -5.22 -16.42
CA GLU A 32 -9.81 -3.98 -16.09
C GLU A 32 -9.52 -3.88 -14.59
N ASP A 33 -10.43 -4.32 -13.72
CA ASP A 33 -10.17 -4.40 -12.28
C ASP A 33 -8.99 -5.35 -11.99
N GLU A 34 -8.99 -6.53 -12.59
CA GLU A 34 -7.91 -7.52 -12.43
C GLU A 34 -6.56 -6.97 -12.93
N SER A 35 -6.56 -6.32 -14.10
CA SER A 35 -5.35 -5.72 -14.68
C SER A 35 -4.79 -4.60 -13.80
N PHE A 36 -5.67 -3.73 -13.28
CA PHE A 36 -5.27 -2.68 -12.34
C PHE A 36 -4.73 -3.26 -11.03
N LEU A 37 -5.36 -4.28 -10.46
CA LEU A 37 -4.91 -4.89 -9.21
C LEU A 37 -3.56 -5.59 -9.38
N SER A 38 -3.32 -6.23 -10.52
CA SER A 38 -2.01 -6.78 -10.89
C SER A 38 -0.95 -5.67 -11.02
N ASP A 39 -1.26 -4.57 -11.72
CA ASP A 39 -0.38 -3.40 -11.81
C ASP A 39 -0.05 -2.78 -10.44
N MET A 40 -1.02 -2.75 -9.54
CA MET A 40 -0.83 -2.29 -8.17
C MET A 40 0.12 -3.18 -7.39
N GLN A 41 0.07 -4.50 -7.56
CA GLN A 41 0.97 -5.43 -6.89
C GLN A 41 2.39 -5.41 -7.49
N GLU A 42 2.50 -5.39 -8.82
CA GLU A 42 3.76 -5.53 -9.53
C GLU A 42 4.55 -4.22 -9.62
N ILE A 43 3.85 -3.08 -9.63
CA ILE A 43 4.45 -1.76 -9.88
C ILE A 43 4.08 -0.78 -8.78
N GLY A 44 2.78 -0.56 -8.55
CA GLY A 44 2.29 0.52 -7.70
C GLY A 44 2.79 0.44 -6.26
N MET A 45 2.61 -0.69 -5.59
CA MET A 45 3.06 -0.91 -4.22
C MET A 45 4.59 -0.95 -4.09
N PRO A 46 5.34 -1.70 -4.94
CA PRO A 46 6.80 -1.62 -4.95
C PRO A 46 7.33 -0.20 -5.09
N MET A 47 6.72 0.62 -5.96
CA MET A 47 7.12 2.02 -6.16
C MET A 47 6.98 2.85 -4.88
N LEU A 48 5.86 2.72 -4.15
CA LEU A 48 5.63 3.44 -2.89
C LEU A 48 6.70 3.13 -1.83
N HIS A 49 7.27 1.92 -1.85
CA HIS A 49 8.30 1.50 -0.89
C HIS A 49 9.73 1.80 -1.35
N GLN A 50 10.02 1.62 -2.65
CA GLN A 50 11.39 1.72 -3.18
C GLN A 50 11.84 3.17 -3.42
N ILE A 51 10.94 4.10 -3.72
CA ILE A 51 11.32 5.50 -3.94
C ILE A 51 11.92 6.14 -2.67
N PRO A 52 11.30 6.01 -1.48
CA PRO A 52 11.90 6.51 -0.24
C PRO A 52 13.30 5.93 0.04
N GLU A 53 13.53 4.65 -0.27
CA GLU A 53 14.84 4.00 -0.14
C GLU A 53 15.88 4.56 -1.12
N ALA A 54 15.48 4.84 -2.35
CA ALA A 54 16.34 5.45 -3.36
C ALA A 54 16.72 6.88 -2.98
N MET A 55 15.77 7.68 -2.49
CA MET A 55 16.03 9.03 -1.96
C MET A 55 17.05 8.99 -0.82
N ASN A 56 16.88 8.03 0.11
CA ASN A 56 17.80 7.81 1.22
C ASN A 56 19.23 7.50 0.74
N THR A 57 19.37 6.58 -0.21
CA THR A 57 20.67 6.18 -0.79
C THR A 57 21.37 7.35 -1.50
N GLY A 58 20.62 8.16 -2.26
CA GLY A 58 21.18 9.31 -2.98
C GLY A 58 21.83 10.36 -2.06
N VAL A 59 21.33 10.55 -0.84
CA VAL A 59 21.92 11.47 0.15
C VAL A 59 23.18 10.91 0.77
N PHE A 60 23.16 9.63 1.14
CA PHE A 60 24.29 9.00 1.84
C PHE A 60 25.51 8.75 0.95
N TYR A 61 25.30 8.55 -0.36
CA TYR A 61 26.34 8.06 -1.27
C TYR A 61 26.55 8.91 -2.53
N GLY A 62 25.80 9.99 -2.73
CA GLY A 62 25.76 10.75 -3.99
C GLY A 62 26.79 11.88 -4.12
N ARG A 63 27.28 12.09 -5.35
CA ARG A 63 27.80 13.39 -5.86
C ARG A 63 26.59 14.30 -6.17
N ASP A 64 26.76 15.62 -6.25
CA ASP A 64 25.68 16.62 -6.46
C ASP A 64 24.65 16.29 -7.55
N SER A 65 25.03 15.62 -8.63
CA SER A 65 24.08 15.23 -9.69
C SER A 65 23.14 14.07 -9.29
N ALA A 66 23.50 13.23 -8.31
CA ALA A 66 22.76 12.02 -7.98
C ALA A 66 21.37 12.29 -7.40
N ILE A 67 21.24 13.31 -6.55
CA ILE A 67 19.95 13.71 -5.95
C ILE A 67 18.99 14.17 -7.04
N ALA A 68 19.43 15.09 -7.90
CA ALA A 68 18.62 15.61 -9.00
C ALA A 68 18.25 14.50 -10.02
N ASP A 69 19.19 13.61 -10.37
CA ASP A 69 18.94 12.50 -11.28
C ASP A 69 17.94 11.49 -10.73
N ILE A 70 18.03 11.16 -9.43
CA ILE A 70 17.06 10.28 -8.75
C ILE A 70 15.69 10.94 -8.71
N ALA A 71 15.62 12.22 -8.31
CA ALA A 71 14.38 12.98 -8.27
C ALA A 71 13.67 12.96 -9.62
N PHE A 72 14.39 13.32 -10.69
CA PHE A 72 13.86 13.37 -12.04
C PHE A 72 13.35 12.01 -12.53
N LYS A 73 14.16 10.95 -12.41
CA LYS A 73 13.78 9.61 -12.87
C LYS A 73 12.59 9.05 -12.10
N LYS A 74 12.61 9.17 -10.77
CA LYS A 74 11.52 8.64 -9.94
C LYS A 74 10.23 9.44 -10.09
N LYS A 75 10.32 10.75 -10.33
CA LYS A 75 9.14 11.55 -10.66
C LYS A 75 8.51 11.09 -11.96
N GLN A 76 9.31 10.82 -13.00
CA GLN A 76 8.78 10.29 -14.26
C GLN A 76 8.11 8.92 -14.05
N GLU A 77 8.71 8.02 -13.27
CA GLU A 77 8.10 6.72 -12.96
C GLU A 77 6.72 6.87 -12.27
N VAL A 78 6.60 7.80 -11.32
CA VAL A 78 5.32 8.08 -10.63
C VAL A 78 4.28 8.64 -11.60
N GLN A 79 4.69 9.55 -12.48
CA GLN A 79 3.81 10.14 -13.50
C GLN A 79 3.33 9.08 -14.50
N ASP A 80 4.23 8.27 -15.03
CA ASP A 80 3.89 7.21 -15.99
C ASP A 80 2.89 6.20 -15.39
N PHE A 81 3.07 5.83 -14.11
CA PHE A 81 2.13 4.94 -13.45
C PHE A 81 0.80 5.62 -13.11
N THR A 82 0.84 6.89 -12.68
CA THR A 82 -0.36 7.72 -12.45
C THR A 82 -1.23 7.79 -13.70
N ASP A 83 -0.61 8.08 -14.85
CA ASP A 83 -1.29 8.15 -16.14
C ASP A 83 -1.87 6.78 -16.52
N LYS A 84 -1.09 5.71 -16.34
CA LYS A 84 -1.53 4.33 -16.61
C LYS A 84 -2.78 3.98 -15.80
N ILE A 85 -2.74 4.14 -14.47
CA ILE A 85 -3.84 3.68 -13.63
C ILE A 85 -5.09 4.58 -13.74
N SER A 86 -4.92 5.83 -14.14
CA SER A 86 -6.02 6.78 -14.38
C SER A 86 -6.82 6.42 -15.64
N ALA A 87 -6.25 5.65 -16.57
CA ALA A 87 -6.91 5.24 -17.80
C ALA A 87 -7.87 4.06 -17.63
N TYR A 88 -7.81 3.30 -16.52
CA TYR A 88 -8.71 2.17 -16.27
C TYR A 88 -10.14 2.61 -15.94
N THR A 89 -11.12 1.88 -16.48
CA THR A 89 -12.54 1.99 -16.13
C THR A 89 -12.88 0.97 -15.05
N LEU A 90 -12.70 1.39 -13.80
CA LEU A 90 -12.78 0.51 -12.63
C LEU A 90 -14.19 0.43 -12.03
N SER A 91 -14.48 -0.70 -11.39
CA SER A 91 -15.61 -0.83 -10.47
C SER A 91 -15.47 0.14 -9.29
N ALA A 92 -16.59 0.46 -8.63
CA ALA A 92 -16.62 1.45 -7.57
C ALA A 92 -15.64 1.12 -6.41
N ASP A 93 -15.59 -0.14 -5.98
CA ASP A 93 -14.72 -0.56 -4.88
C ASP A 93 -13.23 -0.52 -5.27
N VAL A 94 -12.90 -0.91 -6.51
CA VAL A 94 -11.51 -0.90 -7.00
C VAL A 94 -11.02 0.52 -7.30
N SER A 95 -11.92 1.41 -7.75
CA SER A 95 -11.60 2.83 -7.95
C SER A 95 -11.16 3.53 -6.66
N GLN A 96 -11.67 3.12 -5.49
CA GLN A 96 -11.22 3.65 -4.21
C GLN A 96 -9.75 3.29 -3.92
N ILE A 97 -9.31 2.09 -4.31
CA ILE A 97 -7.90 1.68 -4.21
C ILE A 97 -7.02 2.52 -5.12
N ARG A 98 -7.47 2.79 -6.36
CA ARG A 98 -6.78 3.70 -7.27
C ARG A 98 -6.63 5.09 -6.65
N ASP A 99 -7.72 5.64 -6.12
CA ASP A 99 -7.72 7.01 -5.58
C ASP A 99 -6.82 7.14 -4.33
N LEU A 100 -6.73 6.09 -3.51
CA LEU A 100 -5.76 5.99 -2.42
C LEU A 100 -4.32 6.02 -2.93
N TRP A 101 -4.01 5.24 -3.97
CA TRP A 101 -2.68 5.26 -4.57
C TRP A 101 -2.38 6.63 -5.19
N LEU A 102 -3.32 7.24 -5.93
CA LEU A 102 -3.14 8.57 -6.54
C LEU A 102 -2.81 9.63 -5.49
N THR A 103 -3.46 9.56 -4.33
CA THR A 103 -3.14 10.45 -3.19
C THR A 103 -1.72 10.24 -2.69
N ALA A 104 -1.29 8.98 -2.52
CA ALA A 104 0.08 8.67 -2.11
C ALA A 104 1.12 9.06 -3.18
N GLY A 105 0.79 8.88 -4.46
CA GLY A 105 1.61 9.29 -5.61
C GLY A 105 1.84 10.79 -5.64
N GLN A 106 0.81 11.60 -5.39
CA GLN A 106 0.96 13.07 -5.27
C GLN A 106 1.89 13.47 -4.12
N THR A 107 1.80 12.79 -2.96
CA THR A 107 2.73 13.01 -1.85
C THR A 107 4.16 12.67 -2.27
N LEU A 108 4.38 11.55 -2.97
CA LEU A 108 5.69 11.17 -3.50
C LEU A 108 6.24 12.20 -4.50
N GLU A 109 5.43 12.65 -5.46
CA GLU A 109 5.87 13.66 -6.44
C GLU A 109 6.31 14.94 -5.75
N LYS A 110 5.52 15.42 -4.78
CA LYS A 110 5.86 16.62 -4.00
C LYS A 110 7.16 16.42 -3.23
N SER A 111 7.36 15.28 -2.57
CA SER A 111 8.60 14.98 -1.86
C SER A 111 9.80 14.83 -2.80
N LEU A 112 9.58 14.31 -4.02
CA LEU A 112 10.63 14.23 -5.05
C LEU A 112 11.03 15.61 -5.58
N ASP A 113 10.09 16.54 -5.71
CA ASP A 113 10.39 17.93 -6.07
C ASP A 113 11.21 18.63 -4.98
N GLU A 114 10.82 18.47 -3.70
CA GLU A 114 11.61 19.00 -2.58
C GLU A 114 13.00 18.36 -2.56
N TYR A 115 13.07 17.03 -2.67
CA TYR A 115 14.31 16.26 -2.71
C TYR A 115 15.25 16.70 -3.83
N GLY A 116 14.75 16.84 -5.06
CA GLY A 116 15.54 17.27 -6.21
C GLY A 116 16.11 18.68 -6.10
N SER A 117 15.55 19.52 -5.23
CA SER A 117 16.05 20.87 -4.94
C SER A 117 17.17 20.91 -3.90
N LEU A 118 17.42 19.79 -3.19
CA LEU A 118 18.40 19.74 -2.12
C LEU A 118 19.83 19.78 -2.66
N THR A 119 20.68 20.56 -2.00
CA THR A 119 22.13 20.58 -2.25
C THR A 119 22.83 19.60 -1.30
N PRO A 120 23.69 18.67 -1.77
CA PRO A 120 24.36 17.75 -0.85
C PRO A 120 25.26 18.47 0.15
N GLY A 121 25.42 17.86 1.32
CA GLY A 121 26.28 18.39 2.39
C GLY A 121 25.68 19.56 3.18
N CYS A 122 24.49 20.04 2.82
CA CYS A 122 23.76 21.04 3.60
C CYS A 122 23.06 20.36 4.80
N GLY A 123 23.41 20.72 6.03
CA GLY A 123 22.86 20.09 7.24
C GLY A 123 21.33 20.21 7.35
N SER A 124 20.75 21.29 6.80
CA SER A 124 19.30 21.45 6.68
C SER A 124 18.65 20.49 5.68
N CYS A 125 19.37 20.02 4.67
CA CYS A 125 18.88 19.08 3.67
C CYS A 125 18.65 17.69 4.28
N VAL A 126 19.53 17.27 5.20
CA VAL A 126 19.36 16.03 5.98
C VAL A 126 18.14 16.13 6.91
N ALA A 127 17.87 17.31 7.47
CA ALA A 127 16.70 17.52 8.31
C ALA A 127 15.38 17.44 7.51
N SER A 128 15.30 18.08 6.33
CA SER A 128 14.14 17.96 5.43
C SER A 128 13.85 16.52 5.04
N MET A 129 14.89 15.75 4.69
CA MET A 129 14.80 14.33 4.39
C MET A 129 14.22 13.50 5.55
N ASN A 130 14.74 13.70 6.76
CA ASN A 130 14.26 13.00 7.95
C ASN A 130 12.80 13.34 8.29
N ALA A 131 12.31 14.51 7.86
CA ALA A 131 10.91 14.88 7.99
C ALA A 131 10.03 14.23 6.91
N MET A 132 10.52 14.11 5.67
CA MET A 132 9.77 13.48 4.57
C MET A 132 9.62 11.97 4.74
N TYR A 133 10.66 11.28 5.22
CA TYR A 133 10.68 9.81 5.22
C TYR A 133 9.51 9.16 6.01
N PRO A 134 9.16 9.60 7.24
CA PRO A 134 8.02 9.05 7.96
C PRO A 134 6.67 9.26 7.25
N GLU A 135 6.50 10.40 6.57
CA GLU A 135 5.28 10.71 5.81
C GLU A 135 5.11 9.75 4.64
N LEU A 136 6.19 9.52 3.87
CA LEU A 136 6.20 8.60 2.74
C LEU A 136 5.96 7.15 3.17
N VAL A 137 6.61 6.71 4.24
CA VAL A 137 6.40 5.36 4.81
C VAL A 137 4.96 5.19 5.27
N ASN A 138 4.39 6.18 5.96
CA ASN A 138 3.01 6.12 6.41
C ASN A 138 2.02 6.09 5.24
N ALA A 139 2.24 6.89 4.18
CA ALA A 139 1.42 6.86 2.98
C ALA A 139 1.43 5.46 2.32
N ALA A 140 2.61 4.86 2.16
CA ALA A 140 2.75 3.50 1.63
C ALA A 140 2.02 2.45 2.50
N GLN A 141 2.15 2.54 3.82
CA GLN A 141 1.49 1.64 4.76
C GLN A 141 -0.04 1.75 4.72
N VAL A 142 -0.59 2.95 4.56
CA VAL A 142 -2.04 3.16 4.43
C VAL A 142 -2.56 2.46 3.17
N VAL A 143 -1.93 2.69 2.01
CA VAL A 143 -2.33 2.04 0.76
C VAL A 143 -2.19 0.53 0.87
N GLN A 144 -1.09 0.02 1.43
CA GLN A 144 -0.87 -1.41 1.62
C GLN A 144 -1.96 -2.05 2.49
N LYS A 145 -2.28 -1.42 3.62
CA LYS A 145 -3.29 -1.91 4.57
C LYS A 145 -4.66 -2.00 3.91
N ASP A 146 -5.04 -0.98 3.15
CA ASP A 146 -6.36 -0.92 2.52
C ASP A 146 -6.44 -1.88 1.33
N LEU A 147 -5.35 -2.03 0.57
CA LEU A 147 -5.24 -3.04 -0.48
C LEU A 147 -5.35 -4.47 0.08
N VAL A 148 -4.64 -4.80 1.17
CA VAL A 148 -4.76 -6.09 1.84
C VAL A 148 -6.17 -6.31 2.39
N SER A 149 -6.77 -5.28 3.00
CA SER A 149 -8.13 -5.35 3.52
C SER A 149 -9.15 -5.60 2.40
N PHE A 150 -8.92 -5.01 1.22
CA PHE A 150 -9.71 -5.27 0.02
C PHE A 150 -9.58 -6.72 -0.45
N TYR A 151 -8.37 -7.26 -0.57
CA TYR A 151 -8.15 -8.67 -0.95
C TYR A 151 -8.84 -9.63 0.03
N VAL A 152 -8.67 -9.41 1.34
CA VAL A 152 -9.25 -10.27 2.39
C VAL A 152 -10.77 -10.20 2.40
N LYS A 153 -11.35 -8.98 2.36
CA LYS A 153 -12.81 -8.79 2.35
C LYS A 153 -13.46 -9.52 1.17
N ASN A 154 -12.80 -9.50 0.01
CA ASN A 154 -13.34 -10.01 -1.24
C ASN A 154 -12.86 -11.42 -1.60
N GLN A 155 -12.06 -12.06 -0.74
CA GLN A 155 -11.49 -13.40 -0.97
C GLN A 155 -10.70 -13.53 -2.29
N ILE A 156 -10.09 -12.43 -2.72
CA ILE A 156 -9.25 -12.41 -3.92
C ILE A 156 -7.87 -12.92 -3.50
N SER A 157 -7.38 -13.98 -4.15
CA SER A 157 -6.01 -14.44 -3.96
C SER A 157 -5.05 -13.39 -4.53
N PRO A 158 -4.02 -12.97 -3.77
CA PRO A 158 -2.94 -12.17 -4.33
C PRO A 158 -2.20 -12.91 -5.44
#